data_AF-A0A914X3Y1-F1
#
_entry.id   AF-A0A914X3Y1-F1
#
_cell.length_a   1.000
_cell.length_b   1.000
_cell.length_c   1.000
_cell.angle_alpha   90.00
_cell.angle_beta   90.00
_cell.angle_gamma   90.00
#
_symmetry.space_group_name_H-M   'P 1'
#
loop_
_entity.id
_entity.type
_entity.pdbx_description
1 polymer ?
#
loop_
_entity_poly.entity_id
_entity_poly.type
_entity_poly.pdbx_seq_one_letter_code
_entity_poly.pdbx_strand_id
1 'polypeptide(L)'
;MCNCSLNVVGSADNAQRKGKATAAIKSSMEILPIKALLEKFPSIFEESLGHCTKIKAHLELKPDILPKFIKARTLPFAMHDAVDAELNHLVALQVLTPVS
;
A
#
# COMPACT_ATOMS: atom_id res chain seq x y z
N MET A 1 21.52 -6.54 -13.18
CA MET A 1 21.99 -5.33 -13.88
C MET A 1 20.77 -4.66 -14.50
N CYS A 2 20.22 -3.64 -13.84
CA CYS A 2 19.14 -2.83 -14.41
C CYS A 2 19.73 -1.88 -15.44
N ASN A 3 19.33 -2.02 -16.69
CA ASN A 3 19.52 -1.00 -17.71
C ASN A 3 18.14 -0.49 -18.10
N CYS A 4 17.78 0.70 -17.61
CA CYS A 4 16.70 1.48 -18.21
C CYS A 4 17.35 2.77 -18.73
N SER A 5 17.64 2.76 -20.03
CA SER A 5 18.20 3.90 -20.75
C SER A 5 17.14 5.00 -20.92
N LEU A 6 17.66 6.22 -20.89
CA LEU A 6 17.00 7.52 -20.97
C LEU A 6 16.02 7.72 -22.15
N ASN A 7 15.07 8.61 -21.85
CA ASN A 7 14.43 9.66 -22.66
C ASN A 7 13.80 9.34 -24.02
N VAL A 8 12.55 9.81 -24.17
CA VAL A 8 12.15 10.57 -25.36
C VAL A 8 11.31 11.79 -24.94
N VAL A 9 11.86 12.97 -25.24
CA VAL A 9 11.17 14.25 -25.32
C VAL A 9 10.32 14.27 -26.60
N GLY A 10 9.06 14.67 -26.51
CA GLY A 10 8.15 14.80 -27.65
C GLY A 10 7.31 16.07 -27.53
N SER A 11 7.75 17.11 -28.22
CA SER A 11 6.97 18.31 -28.51
C SER A 11 5.88 17.94 -29.51
N ALA A 12 4.63 18.30 -29.24
CA ALA A 12 3.55 18.19 -30.21
C ALA A 12 2.64 19.42 -30.11
N ASP A 13 2.91 20.39 -30.98
CA ASP A 13 1.96 21.41 -31.41
C ASP A 13 0.78 20.75 -32.11
N ASN A 14 -0.48 21.06 -31.74
CA ASN A 14 -1.59 20.91 -32.70
C ASN A 14 -2.83 21.80 -32.41
N ALA A 15 -3.01 22.74 -33.33
CA ALA A 15 -4.24 23.28 -33.94
C ALA A 15 -5.54 23.45 -33.12
N GLN A 16 -5.96 24.72 -33.10
CA GLN A 16 -7.31 25.23 -32.86
C GLN A 16 -8.35 24.55 -33.79
N ARG A 17 -9.34 23.84 -33.22
CA ARG A 17 -10.64 23.59 -33.88
C ARG A 17 -11.76 24.19 -33.03
N LYS A 18 -12.41 25.22 -33.57
CA LYS A 18 -13.66 25.78 -33.03
C LYS A 18 -14.85 24.92 -33.49
N GLY A 19 -15.69 24.49 -32.56
CA GLY A 19 -16.96 23.80 -32.81
C GLY A 19 -17.88 23.97 -31.60
N LYS A 20 -19.11 24.41 -31.85
CA LYS A 20 -20.05 25.00 -30.88
C LYS A 20 -21.03 23.94 -30.38
N ALA A 21 -21.31 24.01 -29.08
CA ALA A 21 -22.49 23.56 -28.32
C ALA A 21 -23.21 22.25 -28.71
N THR A 22 -23.28 21.31 -27.76
CA THR A 22 -24.52 20.59 -27.42
C THR A 22 -24.54 20.10 -25.97
N ALA A 23 -25.62 20.50 -25.29
CA ALA A 23 -26.39 19.85 -24.22
C ALA A 23 -25.70 19.21 -23.00
N ALA A 24 -26.17 19.68 -21.84
CA ALA A 24 -25.87 19.17 -20.52
C ALA A 24 -26.21 17.67 -20.36
N ILE A 25 -25.19 16.88 -20.01
CA ILE A 25 -25.34 15.71 -19.15
C ILE A 25 -24.64 16.08 -17.85
N LYS A 26 -25.41 16.39 -16.81
CA LYS A 26 -24.87 16.60 -15.47
C LYS A 26 -24.62 15.23 -14.84
N SER A 27 -23.59 14.51 -15.29
CA SER A 27 -23.09 13.36 -14.55
C SER A 27 -22.21 13.88 -13.44
N SER A 28 -22.61 13.67 -12.20
CA SER A 28 -21.80 13.90 -11.00
C SER A 28 -20.60 12.94 -10.97
N MET A 29 -19.62 13.19 -11.82
CA MET A 29 -18.34 12.48 -11.86
C MET A 29 -17.29 13.43 -12.42
N GLU A 30 -16.76 14.26 -11.54
CA GLU A 30 -15.58 15.08 -11.82
C GLU A 30 -14.37 14.14 -11.92
N ILE A 31 -13.91 13.85 -13.14
CA ILE A 31 -12.66 13.12 -13.36
C ILE A 31 -11.52 14.08 -13.05
N LEU A 32 -11.09 14.10 -11.79
CA LEU A 32 -9.93 14.89 -11.38
C LEU A 32 -8.68 14.30 -12.05
N PRO A 33 -7.78 15.14 -12.61
CA PRO A 33 -6.52 14.65 -13.14
C PRO A 33 -5.73 13.96 -12.02
N ILE A 34 -5.09 12.82 -12.33
CA ILE A 34 -4.41 11.95 -11.35
C ILE A 34 -3.47 12.74 -10.43
N LYS A 35 -2.73 13.71 -10.99
CA LYS A 35 -1.82 14.59 -10.24
C LYS A 35 -2.54 15.34 -9.11
N ALA A 36 -3.72 15.87 -9.38
CA ALA A 36 -4.51 16.59 -8.39
C ALA A 36 -5.04 15.67 -7.29
N LEU A 37 -5.22 14.37 -7.55
CA LEU A 37 -5.64 13.42 -6.52
C LEU A 37 -4.48 13.07 -5.57
N LEU A 38 -3.30 12.83 -6.14
CA LEU A 38 -2.07 12.55 -5.37
C LEU A 38 -1.70 13.72 -4.45
N GLU A 39 -1.83 14.96 -4.95
CA GLU A 39 -1.60 16.17 -4.15
C GLU A 39 -2.67 16.40 -3.07
N LYS A 40 -3.93 16.01 -3.33
CA LYS A 40 -5.03 16.19 -2.37
C LYS A 40 -5.00 15.18 -1.23
N PHE A 41 -4.55 13.96 -1.48
CA PHE A 41 -4.55 12.87 -0.51
C PHE A 41 -3.19 12.17 -0.41
N PRO A 42 -2.10 12.91 -0.15
CA PRO A 42 -0.75 12.35 -0.17
C PRO A 42 -0.61 11.18 0.80
N SER A 43 -1.26 11.25 1.96
CA SER A 43 -1.20 10.23 3.01
C SER A 43 -1.80 8.87 2.64
N ILE A 44 -2.69 8.80 1.65
CA ILE A 44 -3.25 7.53 1.16
C ILE A 44 -2.27 6.83 0.20
N PHE A 45 -1.40 7.62 -0.44
CA PHE A 45 -0.43 7.15 -1.44
C PHE A 45 1.01 7.13 -0.90
N GLU A 46 1.19 7.33 0.41
CA GLU A 46 2.47 7.10 1.05
C GLU A 46 2.88 5.63 0.88
N GLU A 47 4.17 5.38 0.62
CA GLU A 47 4.72 4.02 0.54
C GLU A 47 4.81 3.34 1.94
N SER A 48 4.38 4.04 2.98
CA SER A 48 4.36 3.56 4.36
C SER A 48 3.18 2.62 4.63
N LEU A 49 3.30 1.80 5.67
CA LEU A 49 2.20 0.94 6.13
C LEU A 49 1.15 1.78 6.87
N GLY A 50 -0.10 1.66 6.44
CA GLY A 50 -1.24 2.28 7.12
C GLY A 50 -1.60 1.56 8.42
N HIS A 51 -2.03 2.32 9.43
CA HIS A 51 -2.52 1.78 10.70
C HIS A 51 -4.03 2.01 10.86
N CYS A 52 -4.81 0.92 10.86
CA CYS A 52 -6.26 0.98 11.06
C CYS A 52 -6.61 1.29 12.54
N THR A 53 -6.99 2.54 12.83
CA THR A 53 -7.35 2.98 14.18
C THR A 53 -8.83 2.80 14.53
N LYS A 54 -9.69 2.61 13.52
CA LYS A 54 -11.16 2.62 13.69
C LYS A 54 -11.72 1.32 14.26
N ILE A 55 -11.10 0.19 13.95
CA ILE A 55 -11.63 -1.14 14.28
C ILE A 55 -10.50 -1.97 14.86
N LYS A 56 -10.81 -2.73 15.91
CA LYS A 56 -9.92 -3.75 16.45
C LYS A 56 -10.45 -5.11 16.05
N ALA A 57 -9.57 -5.97 15.52
CA ALA A 57 -9.92 -7.36 15.26
C ALA A 57 -10.16 -8.09 16.59
N HIS A 58 -11.29 -8.78 16.71
CA HIS A 58 -11.63 -9.63 17.84
C HIS A 58 -11.82 -11.06 17.32
N LEU A 59 -11.14 -12.03 17.95
CA LEU A 59 -11.25 -13.44 17.60
C LEU A 59 -12.15 -14.13 18.62
N GLU A 60 -13.31 -14.60 18.19
CA GLU A 60 -14.19 -15.41 19.02
C GLU A 60 -13.74 -16.88 19.00
N LEU A 61 -13.41 -17.41 20.18
CA LEU A 61 -13.04 -18.80 20.34
C LEU A 61 -14.29 -19.64 20.62
N LYS A 62 -14.30 -20.89 20.14
CA LYS A 62 -15.33 -21.85 20.54
C LYS A 62 -15.22 -22.11 22.05
N PRO A 63 -16.35 -22.44 22.71
CA PRO A 63 -16.31 -22.84 24.11
C PRO A 63 -15.37 -24.05 24.32
N ASP A 64 -14.76 -24.12 25.49
CA ASP A 64 -13.91 -25.23 25.96
C ASP A 64 -12.62 -25.49 25.17
N ILE A 65 -12.08 -24.48 24.47
CA ILE A 65 -10.76 -24.59 23.82
C ILE A 65 -9.63 -24.31 24.82
N LEU A 66 -8.69 -25.26 24.91
CA LEU A 66 -7.43 -25.10 25.64
C LEU A 66 -6.34 -24.45 24.76
N PRO A 67 -5.58 -23.47 25.28
CA PRO A 67 -4.42 -22.92 24.58
C PRO A 67 -3.38 -24.00 24.26
N LYS A 68 -2.83 -23.98 23.04
CA LYS A 68 -1.79 -24.91 22.61
C LYS A 68 -0.47 -24.20 22.45
N PHE A 69 0.52 -24.59 23.27
CA PHE A 69 1.89 -24.16 23.12
C PHE A 69 2.64 -25.15 22.23
N ILE A 70 3.04 -24.69 21.05
CA ILE A 70 3.72 -25.50 20.03
C ILE A 70 5.13 -24.95 19.86
N LYS A 71 6.13 -25.85 19.80
CA LYS A 71 7.51 -25.45 19.53
C LYS A 71 7.63 -24.82 18.14
N ALA A 72 8.51 -23.84 18.00
CA ALA A 72 8.85 -23.26 16.71
C ALA A 72 9.37 -24.34 15.74
N ARG A 73 9.12 -24.13 14.43
CA ARG A 73 9.64 -25.01 13.38
C ARG A 73 11.14 -24.81 13.23
N THR A 74 11.89 -25.89 13.07
CA THR A 74 13.32 -25.81 12.76
C THR A 74 13.51 -25.12 11.41
N LEU A 75 14.35 -24.09 11.37
CA LEU A 75 14.71 -23.38 10.14
C LEU A 75 16.11 -23.82 9.68
N PRO A 76 16.38 -23.83 8.37
CA PRO A 76 17.73 -24.02 7.85
C PRO A 76 18.67 -22.91 8.34
N PHE A 77 19.93 -23.27 8.64
CA PHE A 77 20.89 -22.33 9.21
C PHE A 77 21.04 -21.04 8.39
N ALA A 78 21.13 -21.19 7.06
CA ALA A 78 21.30 -20.10 6.12
C ALA A 78 20.13 -19.08 6.09
N MET A 79 18.99 -19.39 6.70
CA MET A 79 17.81 -18.52 6.71
C MET A 79 17.66 -17.69 7.98
N HIS A 80 18.40 -17.99 9.05
CA HIS A 80 18.24 -17.28 10.33
C HIS A 80 18.45 -15.78 10.18
N ASP A 81 19.58 -15.36 9.60
CA ASP A 81 19.94 -13.95 9.46
C ASP A 81 18.86 -13.14 8.70
N ALA A 82 18.31 -13.72 7.64
CA ALA A 82 17.27 -13.08 6.84
C ALA A 82 15.93 -12.98 7.60
N VAL A 83 15.57 -14.02 8.35
CA VAL A 83 14.35 -14.01 9.17
C VAL A 83 14.49 -13.02 10.32
N ASP A 84 15.63 -12.99 11.00
CA ASP A 84 15.88 -12.08 12.11
C ASP A 84 15.89 -10.62 11.65
N ALA A 85 16.46 -10.33 10.47
CA ALA A 85 16.40 -9.00 9.87
C ALA A 85 14.95 -8.56 9.61
N GLU A 86 14.11 -9.44 9.06
CA GLU A 86 12.71 -9.10 8.80
C GLU A 86 11.89 -8.97 10.09
N LEU A 87 12.13 -9.82 11.09
CA LEU A 87 11.49 -9.68 12.40
C LEU A 87 11.80 -8.32 13.03
N ASN A 88 13.06 -7.89 13.00
CA ASN A 88 13.47 -6.57 13.50
C ASN A 88 12.81 -5.44 12.71
N HIS A 89 12.72 -5.57 11.39
CA HIS A 89 12.02 -4.60 10.53
C HIS A 89 10.52 -4.49 10.91
N LEU A 90 9.83 -5.61 11.11
CA LEU A 90 8.41 -5.63 11.50
C LEU A 90 8.16 -5.09 12.91
N VAL A 91 9.10 -5.28 13.84
CA VAL A 91 9.05 -4.66 15.18
C VAL A 91 9.26 -3.15 15.08
N ALA A 92 10.20 -2.68 14.25
CA ALA A 92 10.41 -1.26 14.01
C ALA A 92 9.16 -0.59 13.41
N LEU A 93 8.46 -1.28 12.51
CA LEU A 93 7.18 -0.87 11.93
C LEU A 93 5.98 -0.98 12.89
N GLN A 94 6.17 -1.44 14.12
CA GLN A 94 5.11 -1.66 15.12
C GLN A 94 4.00 -2.64 14.67
N VAL A 95 4.32 -3.51 13.71
CA VAL A 95 3.43 -4.60 13.30
C VAL A 95 3.49 -5.76 14.30
N LEU A 96 4.69 -6.04 14.83
CA LEU A 96 4.93 -7.07 15.82
C LEU A 96 5.39 -6.47 17.15
N THR A 97 4.93 -7.04 18.26
CA THR A 97 5.39 -6.71 19.61
C THR A 97 5.85 -7.97 20.35
N PRO A 98 7.00 -7.95 21.04
CA PRO A 98 7.41 -9.08 21.87
C PRO A 98 6.41 -9.35 23.00
N VAL A 99 6.15 -10.63 23.25
CA VAL A 99 5.32 -11.10 24.37
C VAL A 99 6.12 -12.09 25.20
N SER A 100 5.98 -12.03 26.52
CA SER A 100 6.71 -12.84 27.51
C SER A 100 5.93 -14.06 27.98
#